data_AF-A0A3C2AZC0-F1
#
_entry.id   AF-A0A3C2AZC0-F1
#
_cell.length_a   1.000
_cell.length_b   1.000
_cell.length_c   1.000
_cell.angle_alpha   90.00
_cell.angle_beta   90.00
_cell.angle_gamma   90.00
#
_symmetry.space_group_name_H-M   'P 1'
#
loop_
_entity.id
_entity.type
_entity.pdbx_description
1 polymer ?
#
loop_
_entity_poly.entity_id
_entity_poly.type
_entity_poly.pdbx_seq_one_letter_code
_entity_poly.pdbx_strand_id
1 'polypeptide(L)'
;MSSYTYLDHAATTPMHPEAVAAMVPFLSERFANPSGSHRFAREARTAVDEARDVVAEVIGCGPADVVFTGGGTEADNTAVLGV
;
A
#
# COMPACT_ATOMS: atom_id res chain seq x y z
N MET A 1 13.15 -1.39 -25.28
CA MET A 1 12.06 -2.39 -25.15
C MET A 1 12.71 -3.72 -24.85
N SER A 2 12.30 -4.40 -23.78
CA SER A 2 12.93 -5.65 -23.35
C SER A 2 12.81 -6.73 -24.42
N SER A 3 13.85 -7.56 -24.57
CA SER A 3 13.97 -8.65 -25.57
C SER A 3 13.02 -9.84 -25.32
N TYR A 4 12.15 -9.75 -24.32
CA TYR A 4 11.34 -10.85 -23.83
C TYR A 4 9.91 -10.40 -23.59
N THR A 5 8.96 -11.27 -23.91
CA THR A 5 7.54 -11.12 -23.57
C THR A 5 7.28 -11.79 -22.23
N TYR A 6 6.87 -11.03 -21.22
CA TYR A 6 6.51 -11.56 -19.90
C TYR A 6 5.07 -12.08 -19.91
N LEU A 7 4.89 -13.39 -19.68
CA LEU A 7 3.59 -14.07 -19.75
C LEU A 7 3.21 -14.72 -18.41
N ASP A 8 3.77 -14.25 -17.29
CA ASP A 8 3.57 -14.85 -15.95
C ASP A 8 2.98 -13.85 -14.94
N HIS A 9 1.99 -13.06 -15.36
CA HIS A 9 1.34 -12.05 -14.50
C HIS A 9 0.58 -12.65 -13.30
N ALA A 10 0.36 -13.97 -13.29
CA ALA A 10 -0.20 -14.68 -12.15
C ALA A 10 0.80 -14.85 -10.99
N ALA A 11 2.11 -14.89 -11.28
CA ALA A 11 3.15 -14.97 -10.26
C ALA A 11 3.47 -13.60 -9.66
N THR A 12 3.62 -12.57 -10.50
CA THR A 12 3.76 -11.17 -10.07
C THR A 12 3.53 -10.22 -11.25
N THR A 13 3.46 -8.91 -11.00
CA THR A 13 3.25 -7.91 -12.04
C THR A 13 4.29 -6.79 -11.94
N PRO A 14 4.75 -6.22 -13.07
CA PRO A 14 5.53 -5.00 -13.03
C PRO A 14 4.68 -3.87 -12.45
N MET A 15 5.25 -3.06 -11.56
CA MET A 15 4.54 -1.91 -11.04
C MET A 15 4.26 -0.91 -12.17
N HIS A 16 3.05 -0.37 -12.16
CA HIS A 16 2.68 0.79 -12.96
C HIS A 16 3.61 1.98 -12.67
N PRO A 17 4.09 2.72 -13.68
CA PRO A 17 4.98 3.88 -13.47
C PRO A 17 4.40 4.91 -12.49
N GLU A 18 3.09 5.14 -12.52
CA GLU A 18 2.36 6.01 -11.60
C GLU A 18 2.41 5.51 -10.15
N ALA A 19 2.34 4.20 -9.92
CA ALA A 19 2.47 3.60 -8.60
C ALA A 19 3.89 3.74 -8.06
N VAL A 20 4.91 3.56 -8.91
CA VAL A 20 6.30 3.81 -8.54
C VAL A 20 6.49 5.28 -8.15
N ALA A 21 6.02 6.20 -8.99
CA ALA A 21 6.13 7.65 -8.76
C ALA A 21 5.44 8.08 -7.46
N ALA A 22 4.28 7.51 -7.12
CA ALA A 22 3.58 7.78 -5.87
C ALA A 22 4.37 7.33 -4.63
N MET A 23 5.16 6.24 -4.74
CA MET A 23 5.95 5.68 -3.63
C MET A 23 7.27 6.43 -3.38
N VAL A 24 7.95 6.88 -4.44
CA VAL A 24 9.30 7.50 -4.35
C VAL A 24 9.42 8.62 -3.30
N PRO A 25 8.47 9.56 -3.15
CA PRO A 25 8.56 10.60 -2.12
C PRO A 25 8.69 10.05 -0.70
N PHE A 26 8.05 8.92 -0.38
CA PHE A 26 8.09 8.31 0.95
C PHE A 26 9.38 7.53 1.22
N LEU A 27 10.14 7.21 0.16
CA LEU A 27 11.45 6.56 0.25
C LEU A 27 12.60 7.57 0.40
N SER A 28 12.33 8.87 0.29
CA SER A 28 13.36 9.92 0.22
C SER A 28 13.04 11.12 1.11
N GLU A 29 12.01 11.90 0.79
CA GLU A 29 11.72 13.21 1.41
C GLU A 29 10.67 13.13 2.53
N ARG A 30 9.72 12.20 2.42
CA ARG A 30 8.56 12.05 3.32
C ARG A 30 8.67 10.77 4.16
N PHE A 31 9.78 10.62 4.86
CA PHE A 31 10.16 9.41 5.60
C PHE A 31 9.66 9.36 7.05
N ALA A 32 8.88 10.35 7.49
CA ALA A 32 8.50 10.51 8.89
C ALA A 32 7.62 9.34 9.38
N ASN A 33 7.83 8.92 10.63
CA ASN A 33 6.99 7.91 11.27
C ASN A 33 5.56 8.46 11.50
N PRO A 34 4.52 7.83 10.94
CA PRO A 34 3.13 8.31 11.05
C PRO A 34 2.54 8.26 12.46
N SER A 35 3.20 7.61 13.41
CA SER A 35 2.78 7.57 14.83
C SER A 35 3.24 8.80 15.63
N GLY A 36 4.04 9.68 15.05
CA GLY A 36 4.50 10.92 15.69
C GLY A 36 3.42 12.01 15.74
N SER A 37 3.63 13.02 16.59
CA SER A 37 2.69 14.14 16.78
C SER A 37 3.09 15.43 16.05
N HIS A 38 4.24 15.46 15.36
CA HIS A 38 4.70 16.65 14.64
C HIS A 38 4.12 16.72 13.21
N ARG A 39 4.31 17.87 12.53
CA ARG A 39 3.73 18.12 11.20
C ARG A 39 4.06 17.02 10.20
N PHE A 40 5.32 16.64 10.08
CA PHE A 40 5.75 15.61 9.13
C PHE A 40 5.15 14.23 9.40
N ALA A 41 4.92 13.86 10.66
CA ALA A 41 4.27 12.60 11.01
C ALA A 41 2.79 12.60 10.61
N ARG A 42 2.10 13.73 10.82
CA ARG A 42 0.72 13.90 10.33
C ARG A 42 0.64 13.81 8.82
N GLU A 43 1.58 14.42 8.09
CA GLU A 43 1.64 14.32 6.62
C GLU A 43 1.79 12.86 6.16
N ALA A 44 2.67 12.07 6.81
CA ALA A 44 2.80 10.65 6.52
C ALA A 44 1.53 9.85 6.89
N ARG A 45 0.89 10.19 8.00
CA ARG A 45 -0.37 9.55 8.43
C ARG A 45 -1.50 9.81 7.43
N THR A 46 -1.64 11.04 6.95
CA THR A 46 -2.62 11.41 5.92
C THR A 46 -2.44 10.57 4.65
N ALA A 47 -1.21 10.35 4.20
CA ALA A 47 -0.98 9.51 3.02
C ALA A 47 -1.45 8.06 3.20
N VAL A 48 -1.29 7.49 4.40
CA VAL A 48 -1.79 6.13 4.72
C VAL A 48 -3.32 6.11 4.80
N ASP A 49 -3.93 7.15 5.37
CA ASP A 49 -5.39 7.25 5.47
C ASP A 49 -6.02 7.46 4.07
N GLU A 50 -5.43 8.27 3.20
CA GLU A 50 -5.87 8.43 1.80
C GLU A 50 -5.74 7.12 1.01
N ALA A 51 -4.63 6.39 1.17
CA ALA A 51 -4.47 5.08 0.53
C ALA A 51 -5.53 4.07 1.01
N ARG A 52 -5.93 4.14 2.28
CA ARG A 52 -6.98 3.31 2.86
C ARG A 52 -8.34 3.62 2.26
N ASP A 53 -8.67 4.90 2.09
CA ASP A 53 -9.91 5.33 1.45
C ASP A 53 -10.01 4.82 0.00
N VAL A 54 -8.91 4.92 -0.77
CA VAL A 54 -8.85 4.39 -2.14
C VAL A 54 -9.07 2.88 -2.18
N VAL A 55 -8.41 2.12 -1.30
CA VAL A 55 -8.59 0.66 -1.24
C VAL A 55 -10.03 0.30 -0.86
N ALA A 56 -10.60 0.99 0.12
CA ALA A 56 -11.97 0.76 0.55
C ALA A 56 -12.99 1.02 -0.58
N GLU A 57 -12.79 2.09 -1.37
CA GLU A 57 -13.61 2.40 -2.54
C GLU A 57 -13.52 1.31 -3.61
N VAL A 58 -12.31 0.84 -3.95
CA VAL A 58 -12.10 -0.19 -4.96
C VAL A 58 -12.75 -1.52 -4.58
N ILE A 59 -12.73 -1.86 -3.28
CA ILE A 59 -13.28 -3.13 -2.76
C ILE A 59 -14.77 -3.02 -2.43
N GLY A 60 -15.30 -1.81 -2.21
CA GLY A 60 -16.68 -1.56 -1.83
C GLY A 60 -16.98 -1.77 -0.34
N CYS A 61 -16.04 -1.44 0.55
CA CYS A 61 -16.20 -1.50 2.01
C CYS A 61 -15.98 -0.15 2.70
N GLY A 62 -16.12 -0.08 4.02
CA GLY A 62 -15.74 1.10 4.78
C GLY A 62 -14.23 1.20 4.99
N PRO A 63 -13.63 2.41 5.08
CA PRO A 63 -12.20 2.56 5.38
C PRO A 63 -11.77 1.84 6.67
N ALA A 64 -12.66 1.80 7.67
CA ALA A 64 -12.42 1.09 8.93
C ALA A 64 -12.36 -0.44 8.79
N ASP A 65 -12.85 -1.00 7.68
CA ASP A 65 -12.82 -2.45 7.40
C ASP A 65 -11.50 -2.88 6.73
N VAL A 66 -10.67 -1.93 6.31
CA VAL A 66 -9.38 -2.21 5.67
C VAL A 66 -8.30 -2.37 6.74
N VAL A 67 -7.44 -3.38 6.61
CA VAL A 67 -6.21 -3.52 7.41
C VAL A 67 -5.05 -3.76 6.44
N PHE A 68 -4.00 -2.95 6.54
CA PHE A 68 -2.78 -3.16 5.76
C PHE A 68 -1.88 -4.19 6.45
N THR A 69 -1.47 -5.22 5.70
CA THR A 69 -0.56 -6.29 6.13
C THR A 69 0.70 -6.28 5.25
N GLY A 70 1.69 -7.11 5.56
CA GLY A 70 2.88 -7.31 4.72
C GLY A 70 2.60 -8.02 3.39
N GLY A 71 1.41 -8.60 3.19
CA GLY A 71 1.01 -9.26 1.95
C GLY A 71 -0.14 -10.24 2.11
N GLY A 72 -0.52 -10.91 1.02
CA GLY A 72 -1.66 -11.84 0.99
C GLY A 72 -1.53 -13.00 1.97
N THR A 73 -0.35 -13.62 2.08
CA THR A 73 -0.12 -14.71 3.03
C THR A 73 -0.34 -14.28 4.48
N GLU A 74 0.09 -13.07 4.86
CA GLU A 74 -0.18 -12.54 6.20
C GLU A 74 -1.67 -12.28 6.39
N ALA A 75 -2.34 -11.66 5.42
CA ALA A 75 -3.77 -11.38 5.48
C ALA A 75 -4.62 -12.65 5.65
N ASP A 76 -4.31 -13.71 4.89
CA ASP A 76 -5.00 -15.00 5.00
C ASP A 76 -4.84 -15.61 6.40
N ASN A 77 -3.62 -15.57 6.95
CA ASN A 77 -3.36 -16.07 8.30
C ASN A 77 -4.09 -15.23 9.35
N THR A 78 -4.08 -13.90 9.24
CA THR A 78 -4.83 -13.02 10.15
C THR A 78 -6.32 -13.32 10.11
N ALA A 79 -6.90 -13.56 8.93
CA ALA A 79 -8.32 -13.86 8.78
C ALA A 79 -8.72 -15.22 9.39
N VAL A 80 -7.87 -16.24 9.26
CA VAL A 80 -8.17 -17.61 9.73
C VAL A 80 -7.83 -17.80 11.21
N LEU A 81 -6.65 -17.34 11.62
CA LEU A 81 -6.11 -17.60 12.97
C LEU A 81 -6.48 -16.50 13.97
N GLY A 82 -6.84 -15.32 13.49
CA GLY A 82 -6.94 -14.12 14.31
C GLY A 82 -5.57 -13.52 14.62
N VAL A 83 -5.58 -12.45 15.42
CA VAL A 83 -4.39 -11.78 15.97
C VAL A 83 -4.02 -12.35 17.33
#